data_AF-A0A341D3B9-F1
#
_entry.id   AF-A0A341D3B9-F1
#
_cell.length_a   1.000
_cell.length_b   1.000
_cell.length_c   1.000
_cell.angle_alpha   90.00
_cell.angle_beta   90.00
_cell.angle_gamma   90.00
#
_symmetry.space_group_name_H-M   'P 1'
#
loop_
_entity.id
_entity.type
_entity.pdbx_description
1 polymer ?
#
loop_
_entity_poly.entity_id
_entity_poly.type
_entity_poly.pdbx_seq_one_letter_code
_entity_poly.pdbx_strand_id
1 'polypeptide(L)'
;MMYQEPARWCYTFQTFSFMSRLKVQLEPFPEKLLEAKKAVQIFERSVYSDRYIFAKTLFENGSLSDIEWHIYQDWHYFLLQEFASRLRLHGFIYLQAAPQVCLKRLHLRAREEEKGIELAYLEQLHAQHEAWLVRKTTPLYSEALLNIPVLVLDVNDDFSEEVTRQEALMKRVNTFVKNL
;
A
#
# COMPACT_ATOMS: atom_id res chain seq x y z
N MET A 1 -3.11 -19.14 -8.36
CA MET A 1 -1.66 -19.16 -8.64
C MET A 1 -0.85 -18.73 -7.42
N MET A 2 -0.81 -17.45 -6.99
CA MET A 2 -0.08 -17.07 -5.75
C MET A 2 -0.70 -17.66 -4.47
N TYR A 3 -2.00 -17.46 -4.25
CA TYR A 3 -2.69 -17.95 -3.04
C TYR A 3 -2.85 -19.49 -2.97
N GLN A 4 -2.57 -20.21 -4.06
CA GLN A 4 -2.63 -21.67 -4.11
C GLN A 4 -1.31 -22.31 -3.69
N GLU A 5 -0.18 -21.74 -4.11
CA GLU A 5 1.16 -22.21 -3.72
C GLU A 5 2.05 -21.01 -3.32
N PRO A 6 1.83 -20.39 -2.14
CA PRO A 6 2.52 -19.17 -1.73
C PRO A 6 4.04 -19.33 -1.73
N ALA A 7 4.56 -20.41 -1.13
CA ALA A 7 5.99 -20.70 -1.06
C ALA A 7 6.68 -20.81 -2.42
N ARG A 8 5.93 -21.08 -3.50
CA ARG A 8 6.48 -21.20 -4.86
C ARG A 8 6.39 -19.88 -5.64
N TRP A 9 5.35 -19.08 -5.41
CA TRP A 9 4.98 -17.97 -6.30
C TRP A 9 5.04 -16.60 -5.64
N CYS A 10 5.19 -16.50 -4.31
CA CYS A 10 5.22 -15.23 -3.62
C CYS A 10 6.34 -14.32 -4.12
N TYR A 11 7.56 -14.83 -4.30
CA TYR A 11 8.66 -14.01 -4.82
C TYR A 11 8.38 -13.49 -6.23
N THR A 12 7.94 -14.37 -7.14
CA THR A 12 7.56 -13.99 -8.51
C THR A 12 6.42 -12.97 -8.53
N PHE A 13 5.42 -13.14 -7.67
CA PHE A 13 4.31 -12.21 -7.58
C PHE A 13 4.74 -10.84 -7.02
N GLN A 14 5.52 -10.81 -5.95
CA GLN A 14 5.99 -9.57 -5.32
C GLN A 14 6.89 -8.76 -6.27
N THR A 15 7.79 -9.44 -6.99
CA THR A 15 8.65 -8.80 -8.00
C THR A 15 7.83 -8.22 -9.15
N PHE A 16 6.84 -8.94 -9.67
CA PHE A 16 5.96 -8.44 -10.72
C PHE A 16 5.06 -7.28 -10.25
N SER A 17 4.47 -7.39 -9.06
CA SER A 17 3.65 -6.33 -8.45
C SER A 17 4.47 -5.04 -8.27
N PHE A 18 5.65 -5.15 -7.66
CA PHE A 18 6.55 -4.02 -7.47
C PHE A 18 6.96 -3.39 -8.81
N MET A 19 7.35 -4.19 -9.81
CA MET A 19 7.78 -3.68 -11.11
C MET A 19 6.63 -2.97 -11.86
N SER A 20 5.42 -3.51 -11.81
CA SER A 20 4.25 -2.86 -12.44
C SER A 20 3.92 -1.53 -11.77
N ARG A 21 3.96 -1.48 -10.43
CA ARG A 21 3.69 -0.25 -9.69
C ARG A 21 4.80 0.79 -9.87
N LEU A 22 6.05 0.36 -9.93
CA LEU A 22 7.20 1.21 -10.24
C LEU A 22 7.02 1.87 -11.61
N LYS A 23 6.63 1.10 -12.64
CA LYS A 23 6.38 1.66 -13.98
C LYS A 23 5.30 2.74 -13.95
N VAL A 24 4.16 2.49 -13.31
CA VAL A 24 3.07 3.47 -13.20
C VAL A 24 3.51 4.75 -12.48
N GLN A 25 4.35 4.63 -11.44
CA GLN A 25 4.87 5.81 -10.73
C GLN A 25 5.94 6.59 -11.51
N LEU A 26 6.56 5.96 -12.50
CA LEU A 26 7.56 6.60 -13.37
C LEU A 26 6.96 7.15 -14.67
N GLU A 27 5.69 6.88 -14.94
CA GLU A 27 4.99 7.44 -16.09
C GLU A 27 4.95 8.97 -16.00
N PRO A 28 5.12 9.68 -17.13
CA PRO A 28 4.98 11.13 -17.16
C PRO A 28 3.60 11.57 -16.69
N PHE A 29 3.52 12.75 -16.09
CA PHE A 29 2.24 13.33 -15.73
C PHE A 29 1.39 13.55 -17.00
N PRO A 30 0.11 13.14 -16.99
CA PRO A 30 -0.84 13.48 -18.04
C PRO A 30 -0.87 15.00 -18.29
N GLU A 31 -1.03 15.42 -19.54
CA GLU A 31 -1.05 16.85 -19.94
C GLU A 31 -2.04 17.69 -19.11
N LYS A 32 -3.23 17.13 -18.83
CA LYS A 32 -4.25 17.77 -17.98
C LYS A 32 -3.76 18.12 -16.57
N LEU A 33 -2.84 17.33 -16.02
CA LEU A 33 -2.25 17.61 -14.71
C LEU A 33 -1.18 18.71 -14.82
N LEU A 34 -0.43 18.75 -15.93
CA LEU A 34 0.58 19.79 -16.17
C LEU A 34 -0.04 21.18 -16.30
N GLU A 35 -1.27 21.27 -16.82
CA GLU A 35 -2.01 22.53 -16.98
C GLU A 35 -2.69 23.00 -15.68
N ALA A 36 -2.82 22.14 -14.67
CA ALA A 36 -3.53 22.45 -13.45
C ALA A 36 -2.65 23.27 -12.48
N LYS A 37 -3.18 24.40 -11.98
CA LYS A 37 -2.49 25.23 -10.95
C LYS A 37 -2.16 24.47 -9.65
N LYS A 38 -2.94 23.43 -9.34
CA LYS A 38 -2.77 22.56 -8.16
C LYS A 38 -3.00 21.11 -8.57
N ALA A 39 -2.04 20.57 -9.31
CA ALA A 39 -2.08 19.19 -9.77
C ALA A 39 -1.93 18.21 -8.59
N VAL A 40 -2.77 17.18 -8.56
CA VAL A 40 -2.70 16.10 -7.58
C VAL A 40 -2.75 14.77 -8.32
N GLN A 41 -1.74 13.93 -8.12
CA GLN A 41 -1.72 12.56 -8.61
C GLN A 41 -1.92 11.60 -7.43
N ILE A 42 -2.87 10.68 -7.56
CA ILE A 42 -3.19 9.68 -6.54
C ILE A 42 -2.81 8.31 -7.08
N PHE A 43 -2.14 7.51 -6.25
CA PHE A 43 -1.80 6.12 -6.53
C PHE A 43 -2.59 5.19 -5.61
N GLU A 44 -3.09 4.08 -6.15
CA GLU A 44 -3.56 2.98 -5.33
C GLU A 44 -2.34 2.26 -4.74
N ARG A 45 -2.10 2.44 -3.44
CA ARG A 45 -0.90 2.00 -2.72
C ARG A 45 0.40 2.61 -3.30
N SER A 46 1.55 2.01 -2.99
CA SER A 46 2.86 2.51 -3.42
C SER A 46 3.92 1.41 -3.44
N VAL A 47 5.05 1.68 -4.10
CA VAL A 47 6.22 0.79 -4.09
C VAL A 47 6.67 0.45 -2.66
N TYR A 48 6.52 1.41 -1.74
CA TYR A 48 6.82 1.21 -0.31
C TYR A 48 5.93 0.16 0.33
N SER A 49 4.63 0.16 0.03
CA SER A 49 3.72 -0.85 0.58
C SER A 49 3.98 -2.25 0.03
N ASP A 50 4.46 -2.39 -1.21
CA ASP A 50 4.84 -3.71 -1.75
C ASP A 50 5.92 -4.34 -0.85
N ARG A 51 6.94 -3.57 -0.43
CA ARG A 51 7.99 -4.05 0.47
C ARG A 51 7.55 -4.16 1.94
N TYR A 52 7.09 -3.06 2.52
CA TYR A 52 6.92 -2.93 3.97
C TYR A 52 5.65 -3.55 4.52
N ILE A 53 4.67 -3.82 3.64
CA ILE A 53 3.44 -4.52 4.02
C ILE A 53 3.50 -5.95 3.48
N PHE A 54 3.46 -6.11 2.15
CA PHE A 54 3.20 -7.43 1.56
C PHE A 54 4.43 -8.34 1.60
N ALA A 55 5.55 -7.95 1.00
CA ALA A 55 6.75 -8.78 0.97
C ALA A 55 7.28 -9.06 2.39
N LYS A 56 7.28 -8.06 3.28
CA LYS A 56 7.62 -8.25 4.70
C LYS A 56 6.72 -9.29 5.39
N THR A 57 5.40 -9.20 5.20
CA THR A 57 4.47 -10.20 5.78
C THR A 57 4.72 -11.59 5.22
N LEU A 58 4.95 -11.70 3.92
CA LEU A 58 5.22 -12.99 3.26
C LEU A 58 6.55 -13.60 3.70
N PHE A 59 7.55 -12.78 4.03
CA PHE A 59 8.77 -13.27 4.66
C PHE A 59 8.50 -13.73 6.10
N GLU A 60 7.83 -12.91 6.91
CA GLU A 60 7.57 -13.23 8.32
C GLU A 60 6.67 -14.46 8.52
N ASN A 61 5.80 -14.77 7.55
CA ASN A 61 4.94 -15.96 7.57
C ASN A 61 5.55 -17.18 6.86
N GLY A 62 6.79 -17.09 6.38
CA GLY A 62 7.52 -18.20 5.75
C GLY A 62 7.18 -18.47 4.28
N SER A 63 6.40 -17.62 3.63
CA SER A 63 6.10 -17.73 2.18
C SER A 63 7.23 -17.23 1.28
N LEU A 64 8.15 -16.41 1.80
CA LEU A 64 9.42 -16.08 1.15
C LEU A 64 10.56 -16.70 1.95
N SER A 65 11.48 -17.35 1.25
CA SER A 65 12.74 -17.81 1.83
C SER A 65 13.69 -16.65 2.17
N ASP A 66 14.70 -16.89 3.00
CA ASP A 66 15.73 -15.90 3.32
C ASP A 66 16.44 -15.37 2.06
N ILE A 67 16.70 -16.26 1.09
CA ILE A 67 17.35 -15.89 -0.18
C ILE A 67 16.43 -14.98 -1.00
N GLU A 68 15.16 -15.37 -1.18
CA GLU A 68 14.19 -14.56 -1.92
C GLU A 68 13.96 -13.20 -1.28
N TRP A 69 13.88 -13.15 0.05
CA TRP A 69 13.72 -11.91 0.80
C TRP A 69 14.95 -11.01 0.64
N HIS A 70 16.16 -11.57 0.73
CA HIS A 70 17.38 -10.82 0.53
C HIS A 70 17.45 -10.22 -0.88
N ILE A 71 17.22 -11.04 -1.91
CA ILE A 71 17.22 -10.59 -3.31
C ILE A 71 16.14 -9.53 -3.55
N TYR A 72 14.91 -9.73 -3.05
CA TYR A 72 13.84 -8.77 -3.20
C TYR A 72 14.19 -7.41 -2.60
N GLN A 73 14.77 -7.40 -1.39
CA GLN A 73 15.17 -6.17 -0.72
C GLN A 73 16.28 -5.42 -1.45
N ASP A 74 17.24 -6.15 -2.02
CA ASP A 74 18.36 -5.59 -2.78
C ASP A 74 17.87 -4.90 -4.05
N TRP A 75 17.08 -5.60 -4.89
CA TRP A 75 16.47 -5.03 -6.10
C TRP A 75 15.58 -3.83 -5.79
N HIS A 76 14.74 -3.95 -4.77
CA HIS A 76 13.86 -2.87 -4.37
C HIS A 76 14.66 -1.65 -3.90
N TYR A 77 15.71 -1.84 -3.10
CA TYR A 77 16.55 -0.73 -2.65
C TYR A 77 17.27 -0.07 -3.82
N PHE A 78 17.92 -0.85 -4.68
CA PHE A 78 18.63 -0.36 -5.86
C PHE A 78 17.73 0.52 -6.74
N LEU A 79 16.56 0.02 -7.14
CA LEU A 79 15.66 0.76 -8.04
C LEU A 79 15.08 2.03 -7.39
N LEU A 80 14.82 2.02 -6.08
CA LEU A 80 14.36 3.23 -5.40
C LEU A 80 15.45 4.29 -5.24
N GLN A 81 16.73 3.90 -5.19
CA GLN A 81 17.84 4.85 -5.24
C GLN A 81 17.97 5.46 -6.64
N GLU A 82 18.00 4.63 -7.69
CA GLU A 82 18.13 5.08 -9.08
C GLU A 82 17.00 6.02 -9.51
N PHE A 83 15.80 5.85 -8.95
CA PHE A 83 14.62 6.63 -9.31
C PHE A 83 14.09 7.53 -8.20
N ALA A 84 14.88 7.80 -7.15
CA ALA A 84 14.46 8.54 -5.96
C ALA A 84 13.79 9.88 -6.27
N SER A 85 14.33 10.64 -7.24
CA SER A 85 13.81 11.96 -7.63
C SER A 85 12.43 11.90 -8.27
N ARG A 86 12.08 10.79 -8.93
CA ARG A 86 10.81 10.60 -9.65
C ARG A 86 9.75 9.92 -8.80
N LEU A 87 10.14 9.20 -7.74
CA LEU A 87 9.25 8.43 -6.87
C LEU A 87 8.86 9.16 -5.59
N ARG A 88 9.06 10.48 -5.55
CA ARG A 88 8.75 11.29 -4.37
C ARG A 88 7.24 11.32 -4.11
N LEU A 89 6.85 10.88 -2.92
CA LEU A 89 5.49 11.02 -2.41
C LEU A 89 5.42 12.18 -1.41
N HIS A 90 4.27 12.87 -1.40
CA HIS A 90 4.02 14.01 -0.51
C HIS A 90 3.18 13.63 0.72
N GLY A 91 2.42 12.55 0.64
CA GLY A 91 1.56 12.10 1.74
C GLY A 91 0.99 10.71 1.50
N PHE A 92 0.56 10.06 2.56
CA PHE A 92 -0.22 8.82 2.50
C PHE A 92 -1.64 9.06 3.01
N ILE A 93 -2.62 8.45 2.35
CA ILE A 93 -3.99 8.35 2.87
C ILE A 93 -4.19 6.89 3.28
N TYR A 94 -4.30 6.65 4.58
CA TYR A 94 -4.51 5.33 5.13
C TYR A 94 -5.99 5.09 5.42
N LEU A 95 -6.61 4.23 4.62
CA LEU A 95 -7.97 3.74 4.85
C LEU A 95 -7.93 2.62 5.88
N GLN A 96 -8.18 2.98 7.14
CA GLN A 96 -8.10 2.07 8.27
C GLN A 96 -9.44 1.38 8.50
N ALA A 97 -9.43 0.05 8.53
CA ALA A 97 -10.56 -0.77 8.94
C ALA A 97 -10.05 -2.01 9.68
N ALA A 98 -10.89 -2.53 10.58
CA ALA A 98 -10.60 -3.74 11.32
C ALA A 98 -10.50 -4.96 10.37
N PRO A 99 -9.63 -5.94 10.65
CA PRO A 99 -9.49 -7.16 9.84
C PRO A 99 -10.81 -7.88 9.57
N GLN A 100 -11.73 -7.90 10.54
CA GLN A 100 -13.05 -8.53 10.42
C GLN A 100 -13.94 -7.79 9.42
N VAL A 101 -13.89 -6.46 9.40
CA VAL A 101 -14.59 -5.63 8.41
C VAL A 101 -14.00 -5.88 7.02
N CYS A 102 -12.67 -5.93 6.90
CA CYS A 102 -12.00 -6.25 5.64
C CYS A 102 -12.38 -7.65 5.12
N LEU A 103 -12.43 -8.66 6.00
CA LEU A 103 -12.84 -10.01 5.64
C LEU A 103 -14.29 -10.06 5.13
N LYS A 104 -15.21 -9.37 5.82
CA LYS A 104 -16.59 -9.23 5.36
C LYS A 104 -16.66 -8.61 3.96
N ARG A 105 -15.92 -7.53 3.72
CA ARG A 105 -15.86 -6.85 2.40
C ARG A 105 -15.25 -7.73 1.32
N LEU A 106 -14.22 -8.52 1.67
CA LEU A 106 -13.59 -9.49 0.77
C LEU A 106 -14.60 -10.54 0.32
N HIS A 107 -15.35 -11.13 1.26
CA HIS A 107 -16.40 -12.11 0.94
C HIS A 107 -17.52 -11.51 0.09
N LEU A 108 -17.97 -10.28 0.38
CA LEU A 108 -18.98 -9.58 -0.43
C LEU A 108 -18.52 -9.35 -1.87
N ARG A 109 -17.23 -9.07 -2.07
CA ARG A 109 -16.64 -8.87 -3.41
C ARG A 109 -16.51 -10.17 -4.22
N ALA A 110 -16.45 -11.31 -3.54
CA ALA A 110 -16.48 -12.65 -4.13
C ALA A 110 -15.46 -12.90 -5.25
N ARG A 111 -14.23 -12.38 -5.12
CA ARG A 111 -13.14 -12.70 -6.07
C ARG A 111 -12.65 -14.12 -5.83
N GLU A 112 -12.61 -14.92 -6.90
CA GLU A 112 -12.19 -16.32 -6.84
C GLU A 112 -10.79 -16.50 -6.23
N GLU A 113 -9.86 -15.60 -6.57
CA GLU A 113 -8.48 -15.65 -6.11
C GLU A 113 -8.32 -15.40 -4.61
N GLU A 114 -9.30 -14.76 -3.98
CA GLU A 114 -9.25 -14.31 -2.59
C GLU A 114 -10.05 -15.20 -1.64
N LYS A 115 -10.80 -16.19 -2.16
CA LYS A 115 -11.67 -17.06 -1.35
C LYS A 115 -10.96 -17.82 -0.23
N GLY A 116 -9.67 -18.11 -0.39
CA GLY A 116 -8.85 -18.81 0.62
C GLY A 116 -8.15 -17.90 1.62
N ILE A 117 -8.43 -16.58 1.62
CA ILE A 117 -7.80 -15.65 2.54
C ILE A 117 -8.47 -15.74 3.92
N GLU A 118 -7.68 -16.17 4.90
CA GLU A 118 -8.10 -16.28 6.29
C GLU A 118 -7.95 -14.97 7.07
N LEU A 119 -8.75 -14.81 8.14
CA LEU A 119 -8.69 -13.64 9.03
C LEU A 119 -7.27 -13.38 9.55
N ALA A 120 -6.54 -14.43 9.92
CA ALA A 120 -5.19 -14.32 10.46
C ALA A 120 -4.22 -13.61 9.50
N TYR A 121 -4.37 -13.81 8.19
CA TYR A 121 -3.56 -13.10 7.20
C TYR A 121 -3.91 -11.61 7.14
N LEU A 122 -5.19 -11.27 7.23
CA LEU A 122 -5.63 -9.87 7.28
C LEU A 122 -5.17 -9.17 8.57
N GLU A 123 -5.13 -9.90 9.69
CA GLU A 123 -4.58 -9.40 10.97
C GLU A 123 -3.08 -9.11 10.86
N GLN A 124 -2.31 -9.99 10.21
CA GLN A 124 -0.89 -9.74 9.92
C GLN A 124 -0.70 -8.48 9.07
N LEU A 125 -1.43 -8.36 7.96
CA LEU A 125 -1.36 -7.18 7.11
C LEU A 125 -1.75 -5.91 7.86
N HIS A 126 -2.83 -5.96 8.65
CA HIS A 126 -3.28 -4.84 9.47
C HIS A 126 -2.18 -4.42 10.46
N ALA A 127 -1.55 -5.37 11.14
CA ALA A 127 -0.45 -5.09 12.07
C ALA A 127 0.73 -4.39 11.39
N GLN A 128 1.08 -4.75 10.16
CA GLN A 128 2.12 -4.03 9.40
C GLN A 128 1.72 -2.60 9.06
N HIS A 129 0.47 -2.37 8.63
CA HIS A 129 -0.02 -1.02 8.33
C HIS A 129 0.01 -0.16 9.58
N GLU A 130 -0.47 -0.68 10.71
CA GLU A 130 -0.44 0.04 11.99
C GLU A 130 0.99 0.33 12.44
N ALA A 131 1.91 -0.63 12.30
CA ALA A 131 3.31 -0.46 12.67
C ALA A 131 3.99 0.62 11.83
N TRP A 132 3.69 0.69 10.53
CA TRP A 132 4.31 1.64 9.61
C TRP A 132 3.64 3.02 9.62
N LEU A 133 2.32 3.07 9.45
CA LEU A 133 1.59 4.29 9.15
C LEU A 133 1.14 5.04 10.41
N VAL A 134 0.93 4.32 11.51
CA VAL A 134 0.42 4.88 12.79
C VAL A 134 1.52 4.95 13.85
N ARG A 135 2.07 3.80 14.26
CA ARG A 135 3.06 3.73 15.36
C ARG A 135 4.48 4.13 14.96
N LYS A 136 4.78 4.14 13.66
CA LYS A 136 6.10 4.50 13.11
C LYS A 136 7.24 3.63 13.66
N THR A 137 6.97 2.35 13.94
CA THR A 137 7.92 1.37 14.50
C THR A 137 8.58 0.50 13.45
N THR A 138 8.05 0.47 12.22
CA THR A 138 8.66 -0.30 11.13
C THR A 138 9.99 0.36 10.72
N PRO A 139 11.12 -0.37 10.72
CA PRO A 139 12.39 0.18 10.28
C PRO A 139 12.36 0.45 8.77
N LEU A 140 12.62 1.70 8.39
CA LEU A 140 12.63 2.17 7.00
C LEU A 140 14.07 2.44 6.57
N TYR A 141 14.36 2.30 5.26
CA TYR A 141 15.72 2.58 4.76
C TYR A 141 16.01 4.08 4.64
N SER A 142 14.99 4.94 4.78
CA SER A 142 15.12 6.40 4.64
C SER A 142 14.29 7.12 5.68
N GLU A 143 14.92 8.08 6.35
CA GLU A 143 14.26 9.00 7.29
C GLU A 143 13.22 9.90 6.61
N ALA A 144 13.44 10.24 5.34
CA ALA A 144 12.47 11.03 4.56
C ALA A 144 11.11 10.32 4.47
N LEU A 145 11.10 8.98 4.38
CA LEU A 145 9.88 8.18 4.33
C LEU A 145 9.14 8.16 5.68
N LEU A 146 9.87 8.26 6.79
CA LEU A 146 9.30 8.27 8.14
C LEU A 146 8.46 9.53 8.38
N ASN A 147 8.94 10.66 7.86
CA ASN A 147 8.38 12.00 8.06
C ASN A 147 7.28 12.37 7.05
N ILE A 148 6.94 11.48 6.10
CA ILE A 148 5.84 11.73 5.17
C ILE A 148 4.51 11.80 5.94
N PRO A 149 3.73 12.89 5.78
CA PRO A 149 2.42 13.03 6.41
C PRO A 149 1.48 11.87 6.09
N VAL A 150 0.71 11.43 7.08
CA VAL A 150 -0.29 10.36 6.92
C VAL A 150 -1.66 10.87 7.38
N LEU A 151 -2.64 10.84 6.49
CA LEU A 151 -4.05 11.01 6.83
C LEU A 151 -4.67 9.66 7.13
N VAL A 152 -5.04 9.42 8.39
CA VAL A 152 -5.77 8.20 8.79
C VAL A 152 -7.28 8.44 8.70
N LEU A 153 -7.95 7.63 7.89
CA LEU A 153 -9.40 7.64 7.74
C LEU A 153 -9.97 6.33 8.28
N ASP A 154 -10.71 6.39 9.38
CA ASP A 154 -11.50 5.27 9.85
C ASP A 154 -12.64 5.02 8.87
N VAL A 155 -12.63 3.83 8.29
CA VAL A 155 -13.63 3.34 7.34
C VAL A 155 -14.15 1.98 7.78
N ASN A 156 -14.28 1.73 9.09
CA ASN A 156 -14.95 0.54 9.62
C ASN A 156 -16.42 0.50 9.19
N ASP A 157 -17.10 1.63 9.35
CA ASP A 157 -18.45 1.76 8.87
C ASP A 157 -18.49 1.89 7.35
N ASP A 158 -19.55 1.37 6.75
CA ASP A 158 -19.72 1.40 5.32
C ASP A 158 -20.05 2.82 4.83
N PHE A 159 -19.15 3.40 4.04
CA PHE A 159 -19.33 4.70 3.41
C PHE A 159 -19.76 4.58 1.93
N SER A 160 -19.92 3.37 1.39
CA SER A 160 -20.21 3.16 -0.04
C SER A 160 -21.54 3.78 -0.48
N GLU A 161 -22.54 3.79 0.40
CA GLU A 161 -23.89 4.33 0.12
C GLU A 161 -24.24 5.56 0.96
N GLU A 162 -23.42 5.94 1.95
CA GLU A 162 -23.73 7.02 2.88
C GLU A 162 -23.09 8.35 2.43
N VAL A 163 -23.84 9.14 1.66
CA VAL A 163 -23.38 10.43 1.09
C VAL A 163 -22.79 11.36 2.14
N THR A 164 -23.43 11.50 3.30
CA THR A 164 -22.94 12.36 4.40
C THR A 164 -21.54 11.95 4.87
N ARG A 165 -21.25 10.64 4.92
CA ARG A 165 -19.92 10.14 5.24
C ARG A 165 -18.92 10.35 4.13
N GLN A 166 -19.32 10.13 2.88
CA GLN A 166 -18.46 10.38 1.72
C GLN A 166 -18.01 11.85 1.71
N GLU A 167 -18.93 12.78 1.90
CA GLU A 167 -18.63 14.22 2.00
C GLU A 167 -17.69 14.53 3.16
N ALA A 168 -17.91 13.94 4.33
CA ALA A 168 -17.05 14.13 5.49
C ALA A 168 -15.62 13.61 5.24
N LEU A 169 -15.46 12.42 4.65
CA LEU A 169 -14.17 11.86 4.27
C LEU A 169 -13.47 12.73 3.23
N MET A 170 -14.19 13.14 2.18
CA MET A 170 -13.64 14.00 1.13
C MET A 170 -13.22 15.37 1.65
N LYS A 171 -13.95 15.94 2.61
CA LYS A 171 -13.55 17.18 3.29
C LYS A 171 -12.20 17.02 3.99
N ARG A 172 -11.99 15.91 4.71
CA ARG A 172 -10.71 15.60 5.37
C ARG A 172 -9.58 15.42 4.36
N VAL A 173 -9.82 14.69 3.26
CA VAL A 173 -8.85 14.52 2.18
C VAL A 173 -8.47 15.86 1.56
N ASN A 174 -9.45 16.71 1.25
CA ASN A 174 -9.20 18.03 0.65
C ASN A 174 -8.39 18.94 1.60
N THR A 175 -8.73 18.95 2.89
CA THR A 175 -7.95 19.69 3.89
C THR A 175 -6.51 19.17 3.97
N PHE A 176 -6.32 17.84 3.98
CA PHE A 176 -4.99 17.24 4.03
C PHE A 176 -4.15 17.61 2.81
N VAL A 177 -4.67 17.38 1.60
CA VAL A 177 -3.97 17.66 0.33
C VAL A 177 -3.62 19.14 0.18
N LYS A 178 -4.46 20.06 0.68
CA LYS A 178 -4.18 21.50 0.65
C LYS A 178 -3.05 21.94 1.60
N ASN A 179 -2.75 21.13 2.60
CA ASN A 179 -1.74 21.42 3.64
C ASN A 179 -0.42 20.68 3.40
N LEU A 180 -0.30 19.93 2.29
CA LEU A 180 0.96 19.31 1.84
C LEU A 180 1.88 20.29 1.11
#